data_AF-A0A7U5XZ05-F1
#
_entry.id   AF-A0A7U5XZ05-F1
#
_cell.length_a   1.000
_cell.length_b   1.000
_cell.length_c   1.000
_cell.angle_alpha   90.00
_cell.angle_beta   90.00
_cell.angle_gamma   90.00
#
_symmetry.space_group_name_H-M   'P 1'
#
loop_
_entity.id
_entity.type
_entity.pdbx_description
1 polymer ?
#
loop_
_entity_poly.entity_id
_entity_poly.type
_entity_poly.pdbx_seq_one_letter_code
_entity_poly.pdbx_strand_id
1 'polypeptide(L)'
;MHRSLLAIVAVTLSAFAETALAGEQKLAITADSEARTVLRAVPEEAATERLELLGTDGTLVSYVGLADGPVGGVVFRGGKLAGTLSRPQAEMFYACRGYATVQQRYWAQDAVRWGESLLRVAQPAATVELALSGMSTSRSLRAVLDNPALGQVQALVEMGTNPLKVVRALSKAAREQKRRDADENTARELGKLVPGDSEKRLVEVSPPEDLAFTGQGLVLAYPKHSVDFVVNGGRIEIMQQPSFLQLARTRPAVFYVPDMVWANCTPELWGGAAAAIASTGAAE
;
A
#
# COMPACT_ATOMS: atom_id res chain seq x y z
N MET A 1 7.57 -58.78 35.39
CA MET A 1 8.13 -58.94 34.03
C MET A 1 7.59 -57.83 33.16
N HIS A 2 8.49 -57.28 32.34
CA HIS A 2 8.39 -56.11 31.45
C HIS A 2 7.21 -56.04 30.46
N ARG A 3 7.01 -54.79 29.98
CA ARG A 3 6.35 -54.30 28.73
C ARG A 3 4.84 -54.15 28.76
N SER A 4 4.23 -53.10 28.23
CA SER A 4 4.70 -51.82 27.68
C SER A 4 3.49 -50.89 27.59
N LEU A 5 3.72 -49.62 27.90
CA LEU A 5 2.84 -48.49 27.57
C LEU A 5 2.75 -48.31 26.05
N LEU A 6 1.55 -48.05 25.53
CA LEU A 6 1.31 -47.11 24.43
C LEU A 6 -0.19 -46.82 24.32
N ALA A 7 -0.61 -45.75 24.97
CA ALA A 7 -1.85 -45.05 24.70
C ALA A 7 -1.45 -43.66 24.20
N ILE A 8 -1.70 -43.34 22.94
CA ILE A 8 -1.70 -41.94 22.47
C ILE A 8 -2.82 -41.76 21.42
N VAL A 9 -3.95 -41.27 21.94
CA VAL A 9 -4.68 -40.09 21.44
C VAL A 9 -4.90 -40.02 19.92
N ALA A 10 -6.04 -40.57 19.49
CA ALA A 10 -6.73 -40.13 18.29
C ALA A 10 -7.37 -38.75 18.57
N VAL A 11 -6.69 -37.67 18.19
CA VAL A 11 -7.32 -36.34 18.08
C VAL A 11 -7.75 -36.16 16.63
N THR A 12 -9.06 -36.14 16.48
CA THR A 12 -9.82 -35.63 15.35
C THR A 12 -9.36 -34.23 14.97
N LEU A 13 -8.60 -34.12 13.87
CA LEU A 13 -8.43 -32.89 13.10
C LEU A 13 -9.29 -33.00 11.84
N SER A 14 -10.57 -32.72 12.01
CA SER A 14 -11.54 -32.53 10.93
C SER A 14 -12.35 -31.28 11.27
N ALA A 15 -11.81 -30.14 10.81
CA ALA A 15 -12.26 -28.74 10.88
C ALA A 15 -10.97 -27.93 11.10
N PHE A 16 -10.38 -27.22 10.15
CA PHE A 16 -10.95 -26.26 9.22
C PHE A 16 -10.21 -26.35 7.88
N ALA A 17 -10.89 -26.89 6.88
CA ALA A 17 -10.62 -26.60 5.47
C ALA A 17 -11.92 -26.06 4.88
N GLU A 18 -12.49 -25.03 5.51
CA GLU A 18 -13.49 -24.19 4.86
C GLU A 18 -12.73 -23.25 3.93
N THR A 19 -12.62 -23.70 2.69
CA THR A 19 -12.84 -22.89 1.49
C THR A 19 -12.53 -21.40 1.67
N ALA A 20 -11.32 -21.01 1.26
CA ALA A 20 -11.12 -19.72 0.62
C ALA A 20 -11.96 -19.69 -0.67
N LEU A 21 -13.27 -19.50 -0.51
CA LEU A 21 -14.12 -19.00 -1.58
C LEU A 21 -13.66 -17.58 -1.82
N ALA A 22 -12.91 -17.39 -2.91
CA ALA A 22 -12.69 -16.09 -3.51
C ALA A 22 -14.06 -15.51 -3.92
N GLY A 23 -14.77 -14.93 -2.97
CA GLY A 23 -15.90 -14.05 -3.24
C GLY A 23 -15.34 -12.68 -3.56
N GLU A 24 -15.77 -12.09 -4.68
CA GLU A 24 -15.57 -10.66 -4.94
C GLU A 24 -16.04 -9.86 -3.73
N GLN A 25 -15.11 -9.23 -3.01
CA GLN A 25 -15.47 -8.38 -1.89
C GLN A 25 -15.96 -7.05 -2.47
N LYS A 26 -17.26 -6.81 -2.34
CA LYS A 26 -17.87 -5.55 -2.76
C LYS A 26 -17.75 -4.53 -1.65
N LEU A 27 -17.20 -3.36 -1.97
CA LEU A 27 -17.15 -2.21 -1.07
C LEU A 27 -17.98 -1.07 -1.66
N ALA A 28 -19.11 -0.78 -1.03
CA ALA A 28 -19.96 0.35 -1.40
C ALA A 28 -19.48 1.63 -0.69
N ILE A 29 -19.24 2.68 -1.48
CA ILE A 29 -18.81 4.01 -1.05
C ILE A 29 -19.94 4.97 -1.38
N THR A 30 -20.41 5.71 -0.38
CA THR A 30 -21.51 6.67 -0.49
C THR A 30 -21.07 8.02 0.07
N ALA A 31 -21.95 9.03 0.02
CA ALA A 31 -21.70 10.32 0.64
C ALA A 31 -21.44 10.25 2.16
N ASP A 32 -21.95 9.20 2.84
CA ASP A 32 -21.74 8.99 4.27
C ASP A 32 -20.44 8.24 4.59
N SER A 33 -19.80 7.64 3.58
CA SER A 33 -18.56 6.91 3.75
C SER A 33 -17.40 7.86 4.10
N GLU A 34 -16.71 7.56 5.20
CA GLU A 34 -15.50 8.27 5.61
C GLU A 34 -14.29 7.77 4.84
N ALA A 35 -13.53 8.69 4.23
CA ALA A 35 -12.36 8.40 3.40
C ALA A 35 -11.40 7.41 4.07
N ARG A 36 -11.09 7.65 5.35
CA ARG A 36 -10.11 6.84 6.07
C ARG A 36 -10.58 5.41 6.35
N THR A 37 -11.88 5.23 6.56
CA THR A 37 -12.48 3.90 6.68
C THR A 37 -12.37 3.18 5.34
N VAL A 38 -12.63 3.87 4.23
CA VAL A 38 -12.49 3.29 2.89
C VAL A 38 -11.04 2.92 2.58
N LEU A 39 -10.09 3.84 2.78
CA LEU A 39 -8.66 3.61 2.51
C LEU A 39 -8.12 2.37 3.25
N ARG A 40 -8.61 2.13 4.48
CA ARG A 40 -8.25 0.97 5.30
C ARG A 40 -9.03 -0.30 4.94
N ALA A 41 -10.24 -0.16 4.42
CA ALA A 41 -11.07 -1.30 4.01
C ALA A 41 -10.62 -1.88 2.66
N VAL A 42 -10.01 -1.09 1.78
CA VAL A 42 -9.38 -1.60 0.56
C VAL A 42 -8.15 -2.44 0.98
N PRO A 43 -8.06 -3.73 0.58
CA PRO A 43 -6.90 -4.59 0.86
C PRO A 43 -5.60 -4.06 0.22
N GLU A 44 -4.43 -4.44 0.77
CA GLU A 44 -3.14 -3.99 0.24
C GLU A 44 -2.95 -4.42 -1.23
N GLU A 45 -3.38 -5.63 -1.58
CA GLU A 45 -3.28 -6.22 -2.91
C GLU A 45 -4.19 -5.58 -3.97
N ALA A 46 -5.30 -4.98 -3.55
CA ALA A 46 -6.26 -4.33 -4.44
C ALA A 46 -5.94 -2.84 -4.65
N ALA A 47 -4.93 -2.31 -3.96
CA ALA A 47 -4.51 -0.91 -4.07
C ALA A 47 -3.16 -0.80 -4.78
N THR A 48 -3.10 -0.01 -5.85
CA THR A 48 -1.83 0.44 -6.44
C THR A 48 -1.15 1.44 -5.53
N GLU A 49 -1.94 2.32 -4.90
CA GLU A 49 -1.47 3.28 -3.91
C GLU A 49 -2.58 3.83 -3.02
N ARG A 50 -2.16 4.39 -1.88
CA ARG A 50 -2.96 5.23 -0.98
C ARG A 50 -2.18 6.50 -0.73
N LEU A 51 -2.90 7.61 -0.79
CA LEU A 51 -2.34 8.94 -0.63
C LEU A 51 -3.29 9.74 0.27
N GLU A 52 -2.72 10.41 1.27
CA GLU A 52 -3.40 11.45 2.03
C GLU A 52 -2.50 12.69 2.07
N LEU A 53 -3.03 13.87 1.74
CA LEU A 53 -2.28 15.12 1.78
C LEU A 53 -3.15 16.27 2.31
N LEU A 54 -2.50 17.23 2.96
CA LEU A 54 -3.14 18.46 3.42
C LEU A 54 -3.22 19.49 2.28
N GLY A 55 -4.43 19.93 1.94
CA GLY A 55 -4.67 20.97 0.94
C GLY A 55 -4.34 22.38 1.45
N THR A 56 -4.38 23.36 0.54
CA THR A 56 -4.14 24.80 0.83
C THR A 56 -5.09 25.39 1.86
N ASP A 57 -6.33 24.92 1.87
CA ASP A 57 -7.39 25.33 2.81
C ASP A 57 -7.34 24.55 4.14
N GLY A 58 -6.32 23.71 4.36
CA GLY A 58 -6.22 22.80 5.50
C GLY A 58 -7.16 21.60 5.40
N THR A 59 -7.88 21.43 4.30
CA THR A 59 -8.75 20.28 4.06
C THR A 59 -7.93 19.09 3.58
N LEU A 60 -8.20 17.92 4.14
CA LEU A 60 -7.55 16.69 3.71
C LEU A 60 -8.04 16.26 2.32
N VAL A 61 -7.12 15.93 1.43
CA VAL A 61 -7.37 15.22 0.18
C VAL A 61 -6.85 13.80 0.36
N SER A 62 -7.74 12.81 0.26
CA SER A 62 -7.38 11.40 0.34
C SER A 62 -7.69 10.71 -0.98
N TYR A 63 -6.87 9.73 -1.34
CA TYR A 63 -6.95 9.01 -2.61
C TYR A 63 -6.53 7.56 -2.43
N VAL A 64 -7.24 6.67 -3.11
CA VAL A 64 -6.82 5.28 -3.29
C VAL A 64 -6.84 4.95 -4.78
N GLY A 65 -5.68 4.58 -5.31
CA GLY A 65 -5.55 3.96 -6.62
C GLY A 65 -5.82 2.47 -6.49
N LEU A 66 -6.63 1.92 -7.36
CA LEU A 66 -6.99 0.50 -7.36
C LEU A 66 -6.05 -0.27 -8.31
N ALA A 67 -5.89 -1.57 -8.13
CA ALA A 67 -5.10 -2.42 -9.02
C ALA A 67 -5.93 -2.98 -10.19
N ASP A 68 -7.23 -3.11 -9.96
CA ASP A 68 -8.14 -3.89 -10.78
C ASP A 68 -9.58 -3.34 -10.71
N GLY A 69 -10.42 -3.78 -11.64
CA GLY A 69 -11.79 -3.29 -11.79
C GLY A 69 -11.95 -2.04 -12.67
N PRO A 70 -13.21 -1.61 -12.92
CA PRO A 70 -13.53 -0.52 -13.85
C PRO A 70 -13.16 0.87 -13.31
N VAL A 71 -13.16 1.04 -11.99
CA VAL A 71 -12.74 2.28 -11.32
C VAL A 71 -11.23 2.23 -11.13
N GLY A 72 -10.50 3.23 -11.63
CA GLY A 72 -9.05 3.31 -11.48
C GLY A 72 -8.63 3.84 -10.12
N GLY A 73 -9.42 4.74 -9.54
CA GLY A 73 -9.17 5.24 -8.19
C GLY A 73 -10.34 6.05 -7.64
N VAL A 74 -10.33 6.26 -6.33
CA VAL A 74 -11.37 6.99 -5.60
C VAL A 74 -10.74 8.18 -4.89
N VAL A 75 -11.33 9.36 -5.05
CA VAL A 75 -10.84 10.63 -4.54
C VAL A 75 -11.80 11.17 -3.50
N PHE A 76 -11.25 11.66 -2.40
CA PHE A 76 -11.97 12.25 -1.28
C PHE A 76 -11.47 13.65 -0.98
N ARG A 77 -12.36 14.54 -0.54
CA ARG A 77 -12.04 15.86 -0.02
C ARG A 77 -12.78 16.07 1.31
N GLY A 78 -12.05 16.48 2.34
CA GLY A 78 -12.61 16.70 3.67
C GLY A 78 -13.23 15.44 4.26
N GLY A 79 -12.64 14.28 3.96
CA GLY A 79 -13.13 12.98 4.42
C GLY A 79 -14.32 12.42 3.63
N LYS A 80 -14.89 13.17 2.68
CA LYS A 80 -16.07 12.75 1.90
C LYS A 80 -15.73 12.44 0.45
N LEU A 81 -16.53 11.57 -0.18
CA LEU A 81 -16.37 11.20 -1.59
C LEU A 81 -16.45 12.46 -2.48
N ALA A 82 -15.38 12.73 -3.22
CA ALA A 82 -15.33 13.81 -4.19
C ALA A 82 -15.58 13.30 -5.62
N GLY A 83 -15.08 12.10 -5.93
CA GLY A 83 -15.25 11.50 -7.25
C GLY A 83 -14.35 10.29 -7.49
N THR A 84 -14.29 9.87 -8.75
CA THR A 84 -13.49 8.73 -9.20
C THR A 84 -12.60 9.07 -10.38
N LEU A 85 -11.52 8.31 -10.54
CA LEU A 85 -10.72 8.28 -11.76
C LEU A 85 -11.03 7.03 -12.56
N SER A 86 -10.95 7.14 -13.88
CA SER A 86 -10.86 5.98 -14.76
C SER A 86 -9.51 5.28 -14.59
N ARG A 87 -9.41 4.02 -15.04
CA ARG A 87 -8.17 3.24 -15.02
C ARG A 87 -6.98 3.98 -15.65
N PRO A 88 -7.07 4.50 -16.88
CA PRO A 88 -5.96 5.23 -17.49
C PRO A 88 -5.59 6.48 -16.70
N GLN A 89 -6.57 7.21 -16.15
CA GLN A 89 -6.29 8.40 -15.33
C GLN A 89 -5.51 8.04 -14.07
N ALA A 90 -5.93 7.00 -13.35
CA ALA A 90 -5.22 6.55 -12.15
C ALA A 90 -3.79 6.09 -12.45
N GLU A 91 -3.59 5.36 -13.56
CA GLU A 91 -2.25 4.95 -14.03
C GLU A 91 -1.37 6.16 -14.38
N MET A 92 -1.91 7.16 -15.08
CA MET A 92 -1.16 8.38 -15.41
C MET A 92 -0.78 9.17 -14.15
N PHE A 93 -1.70 9.27 -13.20
CA PHE A 93 -1.45 9.95 -11.93
C PHE A 93 -0.34 9.28 -11.12
N TYR A 94 -0.37 7.95 -11.03
CA TYR A 94 0.66 7.13 -10.38
C TYR A 94 2.01 7.29 -11.08
N ALA A 95 2.05 7.04 -12.39
CA ALA A 95 3.26 7.05 -13.20
C ALA A 95 3.94 8.43 -13.21
N CYS A 96 3.18 9.52 -13.35
CA CYS A 96 3.76 10.86 -13.38
C CYS A 96 4.36 11.29 -12.04
N ARG A 97 3.74 10.96 -10.91
CA ARG A 97 4.33 11.22 -9.59
C ARG A 97 5.55 10.36 -9.32
N GLY A 98 5.53 9.12 -9.80
CA GLY A 98 6.70 8.24 -9.82
C GLY A 98 7.86 8.81 -10.64
N TYR A 99 7.58 9.24 -11.87
CA TYR A 99 8.55 9.88 -12.77
C TYR A 99 9.18 11.14 -12.16
N ALA A 100 8.35 12.04 -11.60
CA ALA A 100 8.84 13.22 -10.89
C ALA A 100 9.83 12.83 -9.78
N THR A 101 9.47 11.82 -8.99
CA THR A 101 10.30 11.28 -7.90
C THR A 101 11.64 10.73 -8.40
N VAL A 102 11.65 10.00 -9.51
CA VAL A 102 12.88 9.44 -10.11
C VAL A 102 13.81 10.54 -10.63
N GLN A 103 13.27 11.64 -11.15
CA GLN A 103 14.05 12.78 -11.66
C GLN A 103 14.66 13.68 -10.56
N GLN A 104 14.86 13.14 -9.34
CA GLN A 104 15.45 13.82 -8.17
C GLN A 104 14.64 15.02 -7.64
N ARG A 105 13.43 15.27 -8.16
CA ARG A 105 12.46 16.22 -7.59
C ARG A 105 11.32 15.44 -6.97
N TYR A 106 11.44 15.11 -5.69
CA TYR A 106 10.39 14.38 -4.98
C TYR A 106 9.02 15.03 -5.22
N TRP A 107 8.06 14.24 -5.71
CA TRP A 107 6.78 14.77 -6.23
C TRP A 107 6.04 15.65 -5.23
N ALA A 108 6.23 15.36 -3.94
CA ALA A 108 5.58 16.07 -2.85
C ALA A 108 5.98 17.54 -2.71
N GLN A 109 7.06 18.00 -3.36
CA GLN A 109 7.38 19.42 -3.44
C GLN A 109 6.25 20.23 -4.08
N ASP A 110 5.44 19.60 -4.92
CA ASP A 110 4.25 20.19 -5.55
C ASP A 110 2.97 19.52 -5.06
N ALA A 111 2.95 18.93 -3.85
CA ALA A 111 1.86 18.06 -3.39
C ALA A 111 0.48 18.71 -3.43
N VAL A 112 0.38 19.97 -3.00
CA VAL A 112 -0.85 20.75 -3.09
C VAL A 112 -1.36 20.80 -4.52
N ARG A 113 -0.48 21.12 -5.48
CA ARG A 113 -0.83 21.20 -6.91
C ARG A 113 -1.25 19.83 -7.46
N TRP A 114 -0.61 18.75 -7.00
CA TRP A 114 -1.01 17.38 -7.33
C TRP A 114 -2.39 17.01 -6.75
N GLY A 115 -2.69 17.41 -5.51
CA GLY A 115 -4.00 17.20 -4.90
C GLY A 115 -5.11 18.00 -5.58
N GLU A 116 -4.86 19.27 -5.91
CA GLU A 116 -5.80 20.11 -6.64
C GLU A 116 -6.07 19.60 -8.06
N SER A 117 -5.04 19.10 -8.75
CA SER A 117 -5.22 18.52 -10.07
C SER A 117 -5.94 17.18 -10.03
N LEU A 118 -5.71 16.37 -9.00
CA LEU A 118 -6.47 15.15 -8.74
C LEU A 118 -7.97 15.45 -8.60
N LEU A 119 -8.32 16.44 -7.76
CA LEU A 119 -9.70 16.87 -7.57
C LEU A 119 -10.33 17.43 -8.86
N ARG A 120 -9.55 18.13 -9.70
CA ARG A 120 -10.02 18.69 -10.98
C ARG A 120 -10.31 17.61 -12.02
N VAL A 121 -9.50 16.54 -12.07
CA VAL A 121 -9.65 15.46 -13.05
C VAL A 121 -10.67 14.42 -12.59
N ALA A 122 -10.90 14.30 -11.28
CA ALA A 122 -11.90 13.39 -10.71
C ALA A 122 -13.29 13.65 -11.29
N GLN A 123 -13.93 12.58 -11.77
CA GLN A 123 -15.32 12.62 -12.20
C GLN A 123 -16.22 12.56 -10.96
N PRO A 124 -17.11 13.55 -10.75
CA PRO A 124 -18.00 13.55 -9.59
C PRO A 124 -18.84 12.27 -9.52
N ALA A 125 -18.91 11.67 -8.33
CA ALA A 125 -19.69 10.46 -8.08
C ALA A 125 -20.41 10.58 -6.73
N ALA A 126 -21.70 10.23 -6.69
CA ALA A 126 -22.47 10.20 -5.44
C ALA A 126 -22.35 8.86 -4.72
N THR A 127 -22.17 7.78 -5.48
CA THR A 127 -22.01 6.42 -5.00
C THR A 127 -21.07 5.64 -5.91
N VAL A 128 -20.24 4.79 -5.35
CA VAL A 128 -19.29 3.94 -6.08
C VAL A 128 -19.31 2.55 -5.44
N GLU A 129 -19.47 1.51 -6.24
CA GLU A 129 -19.27 0.13 -5.80
C GLU A 129 -17.93 -0.36 -6.34
N LEU A 130 -17.03 -0.76 -5.44
CA LEU A 130 -15.76 -1.37 -5.80
C LEU A 130 -15.92 -2.89 -5.77
N ALA A 131 -15.68 -3.54 -6.89
CA ALA A 131 -15.44 -4.97 -6.95
C ALA A 131 -13.95 -5.21 -6.74
N LEU A 132 -13.55 -5.55 -5.52
CA LEU A 132 -12.16 -5.78 -5.17
C LEU A 132 -11.87 -7.26 -5.44
N SER A 133 -11.03 -7.56 -6.43
CA SER A 133 -10.53 -8.92 -6.55
C SER A 133 -9.45 -9.13 -5.47
N GLY A 134 -9.60 -10.18 -4.68
CA GLY A 134 -8.53 -10.65 -3.80
C GLY A 134 -7.37 -11.31 -4.56
N MET A 135 -7.30 -11.14 -5.89
CA MET A 135 -6.31 -11.77 -6.76
C MET A 135 -5.54 -10.70 -7.52
N SER A 136 -4.53 -10.10 -6.89
CA SER A 136 -3.51 -9.40 -7.68
C SER A 136 -2.58 -10.42 -8.34
N THR A 137 -2.60 -10.47 -9.67
CA THR A 137 -1.66 -11.18 -10.54
C THR A 137 -0.25 -10.56 -10.55
N SER A 138 0.15 -9.95 -9.44
CA SER A 138 1.50 -9.40 -9.25
C SER A 138 1.84 -9.44 -7.77
N ARG A 139 2.28 -10.62 -7.32
CA ARG A 139 3.19 -10.81 -6.17
C ARG A 139 2.95 -9.79 -5.06
N SER A 140 2.08 -10.12 -4.13
CA SER A 140 2.22 -9.61 -2.77
C SER A 140 3.71 -9.75 -2.39
N LEU A 141 4.39 -8.60 -2.35
CA LEU A 141 5.79 -8.48 -2.01
C LEU A 141 6.05 -9.05 -0.61
N ARG A 142 5.02 -9.02 0.24
CA ARG A 142 4.94 -9.79 1.49
C ARG A 142 4.72 -11.28 1.27
N ALA A 143 3.75 -11.74 0.48
CA ALA A 143 3.42 -13.17 0.36
C ALA A 143 4.52 -14.02 -0.30
N VAL A 144 5.36 -13.43 -1.15
CA VAL A 144 6.53 -14.13 -1.72
C VAL A 144 7.73 -14.14 -0.75
N LEU A 145 7.84 -13.16 0.14
CA LEU A 145 8.89 -13.11 1.17
C LEU A 145 8.53 -13.85 2.46
N ASP A 146 7.25 -13.93 2.79
CA ASP A 146 6.74 -14.43 4.07
C ASP A 146 6.15 -15.83 4.00
N ASN A 147 6.23 -16.57 2.88
CA ASN A 147 5.66 -17.92 2.82
C ASN A 147 6.41 -18.89 3.77
N PRO A 148 5.90 -19.17 4.99
CA PRO A 148 6.58 -20.01 5.97
C PRO A 148 6.35 -21.49 5.66
N ALA A 149 5.44 -21.82 4.74
CA ALA A 149 5.06 -23.19 4.41
C ALA A 149 6.22 -23.96 3.74
N LEU A 150 7.17 -23.26 3.11
CA LEU A 150 8.38 -23.89 2.58
C LEU A 150 9.48 -24.08 3.64
N GLY A 151 9.44 -23.36 4.77
CA GLY A 151 10.39 -23.49 5.88
C GLY A 151 9.92 -24.40 7.02
N GLN A 152 8.61 -24.58 7.20
CA GLN A 152 8.03 -25.41 8.29
C GLN A 152 8.02 -26.91 7.99
N VAL A 153 8.09 -27.32 6.72
CA VAL A 153 8.10 -28.76 6.36
C VAL A 153 9.47 -29.41 6.59
N GLN A 154 10.56 -28.63 6.63
CA GLN A 154 11.88 -29.17 7.06
C GLN A 154 11.98 -29.35 8.58
N ALA A 155 11.25 -28.59 9.38
CA ALA A 155 11.32 -28.67 10.84
C ALA A 155 10.60 -29.92 11.42
N LEU A 156 9.61 -30.45 10.72
CA LEU A 156 8.85 -31.64 11.14
C LEU A 156 9.54 -32.97 10.77
N VAL A 157 10.48 -32.96 9.83
CA VAL A 157 11.24 -34.16 9.41
C VAL A 157 12.58 -34.30 10.15
N GLU A 158 13.12 -33.20 10.72
CA GLU A 158 14.31 -33.22 11.60
C GLU A 158 13.99 -33.31 13.10
N MET A 159 12.74 -33.58 13.48
CA MET A 159 12.31 -33.82 14.87
C MET A 159 12.74 -35.19 15.44
N GLY A 160 13.80 -35.78 14.88
CA GLY A 160 14.50 -36.92 15.45
C GLY A 160 15.88 -36.50 15.96
N THR A 161 16.14 -36.74 17.25
CA THR A 161 17.47 -36.95 17.88
C THR A 161 18.32 -35.78 18.42
N ASN A 162 17.79 -34.64 18.89
CA ASN A 162 18.50 -33.83 19.92
C ASN A 162 17.60 -32.82 20.69
N PRO A 163 17.40 -32.96 22.02
CA PRO A 163 16.57 -32.04 22.82
C PRO A 163 17.09 -30.60 22.85
N LEU A 164 18.40 -30.38 22.75
CA LEU A 164 18.98 -29.02 22.70
C LEU A 164 18.66 -28.30 21.38
N LYS A 165 18.52 -29.04 20.27
CA LYS A 165 18.11 -28.47 18.98
C LYS A 165 16.64 -28.04 19.01
N VAL A 166 15.77 -28.80 19.68
CA VAL A 166 14.35 -28.46 19.86
C VAL A 166 14.20 -27.18 20.68
N VAL A 167 14.88 -27.05 21.81
CA VAL A 167 14.84 -25.82 22.63
C VAL A 167 15.35 -24.61 21.85
N ARG A 168 16.43 -24.76 21.07
CA ARG A 168 16.95 -23.70 20.19
C ARG A 168 15.93 -23.31 19.12
N ALA A 169 15.30 -24.28 18.45
CA ALA A 169 14.27 -24.04 17.44
C ALA A 169 13.05 -23.30 18.02
N LEU A 170 12.55 -23.74 19.18
CA LEU A 170 11.46 -23.08 19.89
C LEU A 170 11.84 -21.66 20.33
N SER A 171 13.06 -21.45 20.84
CA SER A 171 13.52 -20.11 21.21
C SER A 171 13.65 -19.17 20.01
N LYS A 172 14.07 -19.69 18.85
CA LYS A 172 14.14 -18.94 17.59
C LYS A 172 12.74 -18.59 17.10
N ALA A 173 11.80 -19.55 17.14
CA ALA A 173 10.40 -19.32 16.79
C ALA A 173 9.74 -18.28 17.70
N ALA A 174 9.98 -18.33 19.01
CA ALA A 174 9.46 -17.35 19.96
C ALA A 174 10.04 -15.94 19.73
N ARG A 175 11.34 -15.83 19.42
CA ARG A 175 11.96 -14.54 19.05
C ARG A 175 11.41 -14.00 17.74
N GLU A 176 11.20 -14.87 16.76
CA GLU A 176 10.61 -14.54 15.47
C GLU A 176 9.18 -14.03 15.65
N GLN A 177 8.36 -14.71 16.44
CA GLN A 177 7.00 -14.28 16.76
C GLN A 177 6.99 -12.92 17.44
N LYS A 178 7.80 -12.73 18.48
CA LYS A 178 7.90 -11.44 19.19
C LYS A 178 8.29 -10.29 18.24
N ARG A 179 9.18 -10.57 17.27
CA ARG A 179 9.55 -9.59 16.25
C ARG A 179 8.38 -9.27 15.32
N ARG A 180 7.64 -10.28 14.86
CA ARG A 180 6.44 -10.11 14.03
C ARG A 180 5.38 -9.29 14.75
N ASP A 181 5.10 -9.61 16.02
CA ASP A 181 4.11 -8.87 16.82
C ASP A 181 4.51 -7.39 16.97
N ALA A 182 5.80 -7.12 17.19
CA ALA A 182 6.31 -5.75 17.26
C ALA A 182 6.18 -5.02 15.92
N ASP A 183 6.51 -5.70 14.82
CA ASP A 183 6.44 -5.15 13.47
C ASP A 183 5.00 -4.84 13.05
N GLU A 184 4.07 -5.75 13.35
CA GLU A 184 2.63 -5.55 13.14
C GLU A 184 2.09 -4.39 14.00
N ASN A 185 2.56 -4.27 15.24
CA ASN A 185 2.19 -3.15 16.09
C ASN A 185 2.69 -1.81 15.53
N THR A 186 3.95 -1.74 15.09
CA THR A 186 4.50 -0.54 14.45
C THR A 186 3.72 -0.19 13.18
N ALA A 187 3.42 -1.16 12.32
CA ALA A 187 2.61 -0.93 11.12
C ALA A 187 1.22 -0.34 11.45
N ARG A 188 0.58 -0.87 12.50
CA ARG A 188 -0.72 -0.40 12.99
C ARG A 188 -0.65 1.04 13.52
N GLU A 189 0.37 1.36 14.30
CA GLU A 189 0.55 2.71 14.84
C GLU A 189 0.91 3.74 13.76
N LEU A 190 1.77 3.38 12.80
CA LEU A 190 2.07 4.22 11.63
C LEU A 190 0.79 4.47 10.83
N GLY A 191 -0.05 3.44 10.64
CA GLY A 191 -1.34 3.57 9.96
C GLY A 191 -2.38 4.42 10.71
N LYS A 192 -2.14 4.80 11.97
CA LYS A 192 -3.00 5.76 12.72
C LYS A 192 -2.62 7.22 12.49
N LEU A 193 -1.42 7.50 12.00
CA LEU A 193 -0.95 8.86 11.72
C LEU A 193 -1.67 9.44 10.50
N VAL A 194 -1.91 10.76 10.50
CA VAL A 194 -2.52 11.50 9.39
C VAL A 194 -1.76 12.77 9.09
N PRO A 195 -1.91 13.33 7.88
CA PRO A 195 -1.61 14.73 7.64
C PRO A 195 -2.25 15.62 8.71
N GLY A 196 -1.46 16.53 9.27
CA GLY A 196 -1.78 17.39 10.41
C GLY A 196 -1.15 16.96 11.74
N ASP A 197 -0.81 15.67 11.90
CA ASP A 197 -0.09 15.17 13.07
C ASP A 197 1.34 15.75 13.15
N SER A 198 1.92 15.75 14.35
CA SER A 198 3.29 16.26 14.54
C SER A 198 4.34 15.24 14.08
N GLU A 199 5.48 15.74 13.60
CA GLU A 199 6.68 14.95 13.35
C GLU A 199 7.10 14.18 14.60
N LYS A 200 7.00 14.82 15.78
CA LYS A 200 7.33 14.20 17.06
C LYS A 200 6.54 12.92 17.29
N ARG A 201 5.23 12.95 17.04
CA ARG A 201 4.36 11.77 17.17
C ARG A 201 4.76 10.67 16.19
N LEU A 202 5.14 11.02 14.96
CA LEU A 202 5.63 10.05 13.98
C LEU A 202 6.92 9.36 14.45
N VAL A 203 7.90 10.14 14.93
CA VAL A 203 9.19 9.61 15.42
C VAL A 203 9.03 8.80 16.71
N GLU A 204 8.04 9.13 17.56
CA GLU A 204 7.69 8.33 18.74
C GLU A 204 7.14 6.95 18.39
N VAL A 205 6.45 6.81 17.25
CA VAL A 205 5.98 5.50 16.76
C VAL A 205 7.15 4.66 16.28
N SER A 206 8.00 5.21 15.43
CA SER A 206 9.23 4.59 14.97
C SER A 206 10.20 5.65 14.48
N PRO A 207 11.52 5.51 14.71
CA PRO A 207 12.50 6.32 14.00
C PRO A 207 12.43 6.03 12.48
N PRO A 208 12.72 7.03 11.63
CA PRO A 208 12.77 6.83 10.18
C PRO A 208 13.91 5.87 9.82
N GLU A 209 13.64 4.96 8.89
CA GLU A 209 14.62 3.99 8.37
C GLU A 209 15.43 4.57 7.21
N ASP A 210 14.79 5.44 6.43
CA ASP A 210 15.40 6.17 5.31
C ASP A 210 14.83 7.60 5.31
N LEU A 211 15.66 8.56 4.91
CA LEU A 211 15.28 9.96 4.90
C LEU A 211 15.83 10.67 3.66
N ALA A 212 15.05 11.62 3.14
CA ALA A 212 15.48 12.51 2.09
C ALA A 212 15.10 13.95 2.43
N PHE A 213 16.03 14.87 2.22
CA PHE A 213 15.77 16.29 2.38
C PHE A 213 15.21 16.82 1.07
N THR A 214 14.01 17.39 1.12
CA THR A 214 13.49 18.21 0.03
C THR A 214 13.77 19.66 0.42
N GLY A 215 13.99 20.57 -0.53
CA GLY A 215 14.29 21.98 -0.19
C GLY A 215 13.22 22.67 0.67
N GLN A 216 12.06 22.04 0.88
CA GLN A 216 10.93 22.53 1.66
C GLN A 216 10.57 21.64 2.86
N GLY A 217 11.27 20.53 3.11
CA GLY A 217 10.90 19.61 4.17
C GLY A 217 11.70 18.30 4.20
N LEU A 218 11.12 17.30 4.84
CA LEU A 218 11.73 15.99 5.06
C LEU A 218 10.80 14.91 4.54
N VAL A 219 11.32 13.97 3.76
CA VAL A 219 10.66 12.69 3.51
C VAL A 219 11.22 11.70 4.51
N LEU A 220 10.34 11.19 5.38
CA LEU A 220 10.63 10.14 6.36
C LEU A 220 10.02 8.84 5.84
N ALA A 221 10.87 7.95 5.33
CA ALA A 221 10.44 6.69 4.75
C ALA A 221 10.63 5.54 5.74
N TYR A 222 9.69 4.60 5.68
CA TYR A 222 9.66 3.36 6.44
C TYR A 222 9.53 2.20 5.44
N PRO A 223 10.62 1.89 4.69
CA PRO A 223 10.65 0.83 3.68
C PRO A 223 10.03 -0.50 4.13
N LYS A 224 10.31 -0.93 5.36
CA LYS A 224 9.76 -2.17 5.93
C LYS A 224 8.24 -2.18 5.99
N HIS A 225 7.63 -1.01 6.16
CA HIS A 225 6.19 -0.82 6.27
C HIS A 225 5.59 -0.24 4.97
N SER A 226 6.39 -0.06 3.92
CA SER A 226 5.97 0.46 2.61
C SER A 226 5.19 1.77 2.73
N VAL A 227 5.67 2.70 3.55
CA VAL A 227 5.06 4.03 3.71
C VAL A 227 6.16 5.09 3.77
N ASP A 228 5.89 6.25 3.19
CA ASP A 228 6.63 7.46 3.52
C ASP A 228 5.70 8.60 3.94
N PHE A 229 6.24 9.45 4.79
CA PHE A 229 5.60 10.65 5.29
C PHE A 229 6.43 11.84 4.84
N VAL A 230 5.76 12.89 4.41
CA VAL A 230 6.42 14.18 4.13
C VAL A 230 6.08 15.12 5.27
N VAL A 231 7.13 15.65 5.88
CA VAL A 231 7.06 16.54 7.03
C VAL A 231 7.57 17.91 6.62
N ASN A 232 6.80 18.93 6.97
CA ASN A 232 7.17 20.33 6.79
C ASN A 232 6.68 21.12 8.02
N GLY A 233 7.48 22.07 8.48
CA GLY A 233 7.16 22.85 9.69
C GLY A 233 6.89 21.99 10.94
N GLY A 234 7.50 20.80 11.04
CA GLY A 234 7.31 19.87 12.15
C GLY A 234 5.96 19.13 12.16
N ARG A 235 5.22 19.13 11.04
CA ARG A 235 3.95 18.42 10.87
C ARG A 235 3.98 17.53 9.64
N ILE A 236 3.26 16.42 9.71
CA ILE A 236 2.99 15.56 8.57
C ILE A 236 2.08 16.35 7.62
N GLU A 237 2.52 16.56 6.39
CA GLU A 237 1.69 17.14 5.32
C GLU A 237 1.15 16.06 4.40
N ILE A 238 1.88 14.94 4.24
CA ILE A 238 1.55 13.88 3.30
C ILE A 238 1.86 12.53 3.92
N MET A 239 1.01 11.56 3.61
CA MET A 239 1.25 10.13 3.79
C MET A 239 1.05 9.43 2.45
N GLN A 240 2.03 8.63 2.02
CA GLN A 240 2.01 7.91 0.75
C GLN A 240 2.38 6.44 0.97
N GLN A 241 1.57 5.54 0.40
CA GLN A 241 1.77 4.09 0.41
C GLN A 241 1.52 3.54 -0.99
N PRO A 242 2.39 2.69 -1.57
CA PRO A 242 3.71 2.32 -1.07
C PRO A 242 4.67 3.52 -1.01
N SER A 243 5.81 3.41 -0.33
CA SER A 243 6.82 4.47 -0.33
C SER A 243 7.34 4.73 -1.75
N PHE A 244 7.07 5.91 -2.28
CA PHE A 244 7.55 6.33 -3.60
C PHE A 244 9.05 6.55 -3.59
N LEU A 245 9.60 7.07 -2.48
CA LEU A 245 11.04 7.25 -2.34
C LEU A 245 11.79 5.92 -2.50
N GLN A 246 11.32 4.88 -1.80
CA GLN A 246 11.92 3.55 -1.89
C GLN A 246 11.74 2.94 -3.29
N LEU A 247 10.53 3.04 -3.87
CA LEU A 247 10.26 2.48 -5.20
C LEU A 247 11.11 3.16 -6.27
N ALA A 248 11.26 4.48 -6.24
CA ALA A 248 12.09 5.20 -7.20
C ALA A 248 13.56 4.78 -7.13
N ARG A 249 14.08 4.50 -5.93
CA ARG A 249 15.48 4.07 -5.74
C ARG A 249 15.70 2.61 -6.09
N THR A 250 14.75 1.73 -5.81
CA THR A 250 14.96 0.27 -5.88
C THR A 250 14.31 -0.39 -7.08
N ARG A 251 13.18 0.14 -7.57
CA ARG A 251 12.35 -0.45 -8.63
C ARG A 251 11.67 0.64 -9.49
N PRO A 252 12.40 1.56 -10.12
CA PRO A 252 11.80 2.67 -10.87
C PRO A 252 10.90 2.20 -12.04
N ALA A 253 11.13 1.00 -12.56
CA ALA A 253 10.32 0.41 -13.64
C ALA A 253 8.83 0.25 -13.28
N VAL A 254 8.44 0.24 -12.00
CA VAL A 254 7.01 0.18 -11.61
C VAL A 254 6.22 1.40 -12.06
N PHE A 255 6.89 2.54 -12.28
CA PHE A 255 6.28 3.78 -12.75
C PHE A 255 6.21 3.86 -14.27
N TYR A 256 6.77 2.90 -14.99
CA TYR A 256 6.82 2.93 -16.45
C TYR A 256 5.45 2.59 -17.04
N VAL A 257 4.94 3.48 -17.89
CA VAL A 257 3.79 3.23 -18.74
C VAL A 257 4.22 3.38 -20.20
N PRO A 258 3.93 2.39 -21.08
CA PRO A 258 4.22 2.50 -22.50
C PRO A 258 3.55 3.73 -23.13
N ASP A 259 4.19 4.28 -24.17
CA ASP A 259 3.66 5.39 -24.97
C ASP A 259 3.29 6.66 -24.17
N MET A 260 3.88 6.85 -22.99
CA MET A 260 3.61 8.02 -22.18
C MET A 260 4.40 9.26 -22.65
N VAL A 261 3.73 10.40 -22.72
CA VAL A 261 4.36 11.70 -22.99
C VAL A 261 4.90 12.26 -21.67
N TRP A 262 6.08 11.79 -21.24
CA TRP A 262 6.68 12.14 -19.94
C TRP A 262 6.87 13.64 -19.69
N ALA A 263 6.96 14.46 -20.74
CA ALA A 263 7.00 15.91 -20.63
C ALA A 263 5.71 16.51 -20.01
N ASN A 264 4.59 15.81 -20.13
CA ASN A 264 3.31 16.19 -19.53
C ASN A 264 3.17 15.73 -18.07
N CYS A 265 4.20 15.08 -17.49
CA CYS A 265 4.18 14.68 -16.09
C CYS A 265 4.45 15.84 -15.14
N THR A 266 3.47 16.74 -15.11
CA THR A 266 3.36 17.86 -14.19
C THR A 266 2.00 17.81 -13.50
N PRO A 267 1.82 18.49 -12.36
CA PRO A 267 0.52 18.57 -11.72
C PRO A 267 -0.58 19.08 -12.66
N GLU A 268 -0.26 19.94 -13.63
CA GLU A 268 -1.26 20.54 -14.52
C GLU A 268 -1.66 19.63 -15.68
N LEU A 269 -0.74 18.81 -16.18
CA LEU A 269 -0.87 18.16 -17.49
C LEU A 269 -0.95 16.62 -17.43
N TRP A 270 -0.76 16.00 -16.26
CA TRP A 270 -0.70 14.53 -16.14
C TRP A 270 -1.93 13.81 -16.70
N GLY A 271 -3.12 14.43 -16.63
CA GLY A 271 -4.36 13.86 -17.17
C GLY A 271 -4.34 13.64 -18.69
N GLY A 272 -3.42 14.31 -19.41
CA GLY A 272 -3.16 14.15 -20.84
C GLY A 272 -1.76 13.57 -21.13
N ALA A 273 -1.14 12.87 -20.18
CA ALA A 273 0.16 12.23 -20.39
C ALA A 273 0.08 10.90 -21.15
N ALA A 274 -1.11 10.32 -21.30
CA ALA A 274 -1.32 9.18 -22.19
C ALA A 274 -1.09 9.65 -23.64
N ALA A 275 -0.35 8.87 -24.44
CA ALA A 275 -0.34 9.12 -25.88
C ALA A 275 -1.78 9.15 -26.37
N ALA A 276 -2.11 10.17 -27.19
CA ALA A 276 -3.21 10.03 -28.11
C ALA A 276 -2.85 8.81 -28.96
N ILE A 277 -3.48 7.66 -28.69
CA ILE A 277 -3.48 6.57 -29.65
C ILE A 277 -4.10 7.20 -30.89
N ALA A 278 -3.24 7.50 -31.88
CA ALA A 278 -3.68 7.91 -33.17
C ALA A 278 -4.75 6.92 -33.60
N SER A 279 -5.93 7.42 -33.92
CA SER A 279 -6.93 6.71 -34.67
C SER A 279 -6.36 6.38 -36.06
N THR A 280 -5.41 5.46 -36.13
CA THR A 280 -4.93 4.82 -37.35
C THR A 280 -5.32 3.36 -37.24
N GLY A 281 -6.61 3.14 -37.45
CA GLY A 281 -7.28 1.85 -37.42
C GLY A 281 -8.64 1.92 -38.11
N ALA A 282 -8.71 2.65 -39.22
CA ALA A 282 -9.84 2.66 -40.15
C ALA A 282 -9.36 3.12 -41.53
N ALA A 283 -8.61 2.26 -42.22
CA ALA A 283 -8.53 2.12 -43.67
C ALA A 283 -7.27 1.32 -44.04
N GLU A 284 -7.39 -0.01 -44.08
CA GLU A 284 -6.89 -0.84 -45.18
C GLU A 284 -7.99 -1.84 -45.55
#